data_AF-A0A1C6H5F4-F1
#
_entry.id   AF-A0A1C6H5F4-F1
#
_cell.length_a   1.000
_cell.length_b   1.000
_cell.length_c   1.000
_cell.angle_alpha   90.00
_cell.angle_beta   90.00
_cell.angle_gamma   90.00
#
_symmetry.space_group_name_H-M   'P 1'
#
loop_
_entity.id
_entity.type
_entity.pdbx_description
1 polymer ?
#
loop_
_entity_poly.entity_id
_entity_poly.type
_entity_poly.pdbx_seq_one_letter_code
_entity_poly.pdbx_strand_id
1 'polypeptide(L)'
;MEFKKYRGMKVKVSTIDSKGNVASIKYGKVVMTTLNLIVVQFEHYKETFSREIIIADRGIKIEIRDGGSWIELRKHMAIYA
;
A
#
# COMPACT_ATOMS: atom_id res chain seq x y z
N MET A 1 -4.94 6.37 -12.90
CA MET A 1 -3.72 7.02 -12.35
C MET A 1 -2.64 5.96 -12.17
N GLU A 2 -1.43 6.17 -12.69
CA GLU A 2 -0.34 5.19 -12.64
C GLU A 2 0.33 5.15 -11.25
N PHE A 3 0.69 3.96 -10.74
CA PHE A 3 1.47 3.85 -9.50
C PHE A 3 2.89 4.42 -9.61
N LYS A 4 3.34 4.84 -10.81
CA LYS A 4 4.70 5.35 -11.05
C LYS A 4 5.13 6.45 -10.06
N LYS A 5 4.20 7.30 -9.62
CA LYS A 5 4.48 8.40 -8.69
C LYS A 5 4.91 7.95 -7.28
N TYR A 6 4.68 6.69 -6.92
CA TYR A 6 4.90 6.20 -5.56
C TYR A 6 6.28 5.58 -5.32
N ARG A 7 7.09 5.42 -6.37
CA ARG A 7 8.43 4.84 -6.26
C ARG A 7 9.30 5.68 -5.31
N GLY A 8 9.97 5.01 -4.39
CA GLY A 8 10.84 5.65 -3.40
C GLY A 8 10.14 6.15 -2.14
N MET A 9 8.80 6.16 -2.10
CA MET A 9 8.07 6.62 -0.92
C MET A 9 8.08 5.57 0.20
N LYS A 10 8.04 6.04 1.45
CA LYS A 10 7.82 5.16 2.61
C LYS A 10 6.40 4.63 2.55
N VAL A 11 6.24 3.35 2.81
CA VAL A 11 4.93 2.69 2.88
C VAL A 11 4.71 2.15 4.28
N LYS A 12 3.46 2.13 4.68
CA LYS A 12 2.95 1.47 5.88
C LYS A 12 1.89 0.47 5.42
N VAL A 13 2.12 -0.80 5.70
CA VAL A 13 1.20 -1.89 5.38
C VAL A 13 0.63 -2.42 6.69
N SER A 14 -0.68 -2.32 6.83
CA SER A 14 -1.42 -2.77 8.01
C SER A 14 -2.25 -4.00 7.66
N THR A 15 -2.16 -5.05 8.47
CA THR A 15 -3.08 -6.20 8.37
C THR A 15 -4.27 -5.93 9.26
N ILE A 16 -5.47 -6.12 8.74
CA ILE A 16 -6.74 -5.87 9.43
C ILE A 16 -7.38 -7.22 9.78
N ASP A 17 -7.78 -7.39 11.04
CA ASP A 17 -8.48 -8.59 11.50
C ASP A 17 -9.94 -8.63 11.01
N SER A 18 -10.63 -9.75 11.27
CA SER A 18 -12.05 -9.92 10.89
C SER A 18 -13.02 -8.97 11.60
N LYS A 19 -12.55 -8.25 12.63
CA LYS A 19 -13.33 -7.25 13.38
C LYS A 19 -13.04 -5.82 12.89
N GLY A 20 -12.17 -5.64 11.90
CA GLY A 20 -11.80 -4.33 11.36
C GLY A 20 -10.67 -3.63 12.12
N ASN A 21 -10.01 -4.31 13.07
CA ASN A 21 -8.91 -3.73 13.84
C ASN A 21 -7.56 -4.01 13.17
N VAL A 22 -6.59 -3.12 13.39
CA VAL A 22 -5.22 -3.34 12.93
C VAL A 22 -4.55 -4.42 13.78
N ALA A 23 -4.31 -5.58 13.19
CA ALA A 23 -3.63 -6.71 13.83
C ALA A 23 -2.10 -6.56 13.80
N SER A 24 -1.53 -6.01 12.73
CA SER A 24 -0.09 -5.79 12.60
C SER A 24 0.22 -4.63 11.66
N ILE A 25 1.39 -4.00 11.84
CA ILE A 25 1.89 -2.92 11.00
C ILE A 25 3.32 -3.22 10.59
N LYS A 26 3.61 -3.04 9.29
CA LYS A 26 4.96 -3.13 8.72
C LYS A 26 5.30 -1.85 7.98
N TYR A 27 6.54 -1.40 8.09
CA TYR A 27 7.04 -0.25 7.36
C TYR A 27 8.04 -0.69 6.30
N GLY A 28 7.92 -0.14 5.11
CA GLY A 28 8.80 -0.45 4.00
C GLY A 28 8.99 0.74 3.08
N LYS A 29 9.61 0.47 1.93
CA LYS A 29 9.81 1.45 0.87
C LYS A 29 9.34 0.87 -0.45
N VAL A 30 8.62 1.68 -1.22
CA VAL A 30 8.21 1.28 -2.57
C VAL A 30 9.44 1.29 -3.48
N VAL A 31 9.78 0.14 -4.07
CA VAL A 31 10.97 -0.01 -4.92
C VAL A 31 10.64 -0.10 -6.40
N MET A 32 9.43 -0.58 -6.72
CA MET A 32 8.93 -0.68 -8.09
C MET A 32 7.42 -0.52 -8.12
N THR A 33 6.93 0.07 -9.20
CA THR A 33 5.50 0.25 -9.47
C THR A 33 5.20 0.02 -10.94
N THR A 34 4.08 -0.61 -11.24
CA THR A 34 3.55 -0.80 -12.60
C THR A 34 2.17 -0.17 -12.70
N LEU A 35 1.38 -0.46 -13.75
CA LEU A 35 -0.03 -0.04 -13.77
C LEU A 35 -0.87 -0.76 -12.70
N ASN A 36 -0.50 -1.99 -12.36
CA ASN A 36 -1.33 -2.89 -11.55
C ASN A 36 -0.64 -3.42 -10.29
N LEU A 37 0.66 -3.19 -10.11
CA LEU A 37 1.44 -3.73 -9.01
C LEU A 37 2.24 -2.64 -8.31
N ILE A 38 2.41 -2.82 -7.00
CA ILE A 38 3.37 -2.09 -6.16
C ILE A 38 4.23 -3.14 -5.47
N VAL A 39 5.55 -2.97 -5.58
CA VAL A 39 6.53 -3.80 -4.87
C VAL A 39 7.14 -2.99 -3.74
N VAL A 40 7.01 -3.53 -2.54
CA VAL A 40 7.51 -2.95 -1.30
C VAL A 40 8.71 -3.75 -0.84
N GLN A 41 9.82 -3.07 -0.55
CA GLN A 41 10.94 -3.61 0.19
C GLN A 41 10.70 -3.39 1.68
N PHE A 42 10.63 -4.49 2.42
CA PHE A 42 10.72 -4.53 3.88
C PHE A 42 12.16 -4.86 4.31
N GLU A 43 12.42 -4.92 5.61
CA GLU A 43 13.78 -5.11 6.16
C GLU A 43 14.50 -6.34 5.58
N HIS A 44 13.80 -7.47 5.42
CA HIS A 44 14.42 -8.74 5.00
C HIS A 44 13.85 -9.36 3.73
N TYR A 45 12.80 -8.77 3.14
CA TYR A 45 12.13 -9.35 1.97
C TYR A 45 11.38 -8.28 1.16
N LYS A 46 10.95 -8.67 -0.04
CA LYS A 46 10.06 -7.88 -0.88
C LYS A 46 8.70 -8.53 -0.92
N GLU A 47 7.66 -7.70 -0.96
CA GLU A 47 6.28 -8.14 -1.13
C GLU A 47 5.65 -7.37 -2.28
N THR A 48 4.84 -8.06 -3.08
CA THR A 48 4.15 -7.50 -4.24
C THR A 48 2.66 -7.45 -3.95
N PHE A 49 2.08 -6.26 -4.06
CA PHE A 49 0.65 -6.05 -3.87
C PHE A 49 0.01 -5.68 -5.20
N SER A 50 -1.05 -6.39 -5.58
CA SER A 50 -1.83 -6.07 -6.76
C SER A 50 -2.88 -5.00 -6.45
N ARG A 51 -3.23 -4.21 -7.47
CA ARG A 51 -4.28 -3.20 -7.41
C ARG A 51 -5.60 -3.77 -6.92
N GLU A 52 -5.95 -4.97 -7.38
CA GLU A 52 -7.18 -5.66 -6.98
C GLU A 52 -7.21 -5.93 -5.48
N ILE A 53 -6.12 -6.44 -4.90
CA ILE A 53 -6.03 -6.71 -3.45
C ILE A 53 -6.16 -5.41 -2.65
N ILE A 54 -5.50 -4.34 -3.11
CA ILE A 54 -5.53 -3.02 -2.46
C ILE A 54 -6.93 -2.41 -2.48
N ILE A 55 -7.66 -2.55 -3.59
CA ILE A 55 -9.02 -2.00 -3.74
C ILE A 55 -10.04 -2.84 -2.97
N ALA A 56 -9.89 -4.17 -3.02
CA ALA A 56 -10.82 -5.13 -2.43
C ALA A 56 -10.80 -5.19 -0.90
N ASP A 57 -9.84 -4.54 -0.23
CA ASP A 57 -9.79 -4.43 1.24
C ASP A 57 -9.84 -5.80 1.95
N ARG A 58 -9.09 -6.76 1.41
CA ARG A 58 -9.04 -8.15 1.92
C ARG A 58 -8.18 -8.27 3.18
N GLY A 59 -8.45 -7.44 4.18
CA GLY A 59 -7.68 -7.43 5.42
C GLY A 59 -6.30 -6.78 5.29
N ILE A 60 -6.06 -5.97 4.26
CA ILE A 60 -4.79 -5.25 4.07
C ILE A 60 -5.09 -3.80 3.73
N LYS A 61 -4.52 -2.89 4.52
CA LYS A 61 -4.53 -1.45 4.29
C LYS A 61 -3.12 -0.98 3.96
N ILE A 62 -2.96 -0.35 2.80
CA ILE A 62 -1.67 0.21 2.36
C ILE A 62 -1.73 1.73 2.36
N GLU A 63 -0.81 2.35 3.08
CA GLU A 63 -0.67 3.79 3.17
C GLU A 63 0.73 4.24 2.73
N ILE A 64 0.80 5.35 2.01
CA ILE A 64 2.06 5.95 1.56
C ILE A 64 2.29 7.25 2.31
N ARG A 65 3.55 7.49 2.70
CA ARG A 65 3.96 8.74 3.33
C ARG A 65 4.13 9.83 2.28
N ASP A 66 3.23 10.79 2.26
CA ASP A 66 3.32 11.98 1.42
C ASP A 66 3.45 13.22 2.32
N GLY A 67 4.62 13.84 2.30
CA GLY A 67 5.00 14.88 3.26
C GLY A 67 4.80 14.47 4.72
N GLY A 68 3.96 15.23 5.44
CA GLY A 68 3.65 15.05 6.86
C GLY A 68 2.56 14.02 7.18
N SER A 69 1.92 13.43 6.16
CA SER A 69 0.70 12.63 6.31
C SER A 69 0.83 11.23 5.70
N TRP A 70 0.03 10.29 6.21
CA TRP A 70 -0.13 8.97 5.61
C TRP A 70 -1.40 8.95 4.76
N ILE A 71 -1.25 8.64 3.47
CA ILE A 71 -2.37 8.61 2.52
C ILE A 71 -2.70 7.16 2.18
N GLU A 72 -3.95 6.77 2.40
CA GLU A 72 -4.44 5.43 2.06
C GLU A 72 -4.57 5.25 0.55
N LEU A 73 -3.87 4.26 0.00
CA LEU A 73 -3.86 4.01 -1.44
C LEU A 73 -5.25 3.70 -1.99
N ARG A 74 -6.04 2.88 -1.29
CA ARG A 74 -7.39 2.49 -1.72
C ARG A 74 -8.26 3.69 -2.04
N LYS A 75 -8.35 4.66 -1.11
CA LYS A 75 -9.15 5.88 -1.27
C LYS A 75 -8.67 6.72 -2.44
N HIS A 76 -7.36 6.80 -2.63
CA HIS A 76 -6.77 7.53 -3.74
C HIS A 76 -6.99 6.83 -5.10
N MET A 77 -7.20 5.51 -5.11
CA MET A 77 -7.40 4.71 -6.34
C MET A 77 -8.86 4.53 -6.73
N ALA A 78 -9.79 4.51 -5.76
CA ALA A 78 -11.22 4.35 -6.01
C ALA A 78 -11.89 5.60 -6.63
N ILE A 79 -11.29 6.79 -6.48
CA ILE A 79 -11.79 8.04 -7.08
C ILE A 79 -11.61 8.06 -8.62
N TYR A 80 -10.78 7.17 -9.16
CA TYR A 80 -10.44 7.13 -10.60
C TYR A 80 -10.71 5.75 -11.22
N ALA A 81 -11.68 5.01 -10.67
CA ALA A 81 -12.18 3.74 -11.22
C ALA A 81 -13.41 4.00 -12.08
#